data_AF-A0A8C6IHJ3-F1
#
_entry.id   AF-A0A8C6IHJ3-F1
#
_cell.length_a   1.000
_cell.length_b   1.000
_cell.length_c   1.000
_cell.angle_alpha   90.00
_cell.angle_beta   90.00
_cell.angle_gamma   90.00
#
_symmetry.space_group_name_H-M   'P 1'
#
loop_
_entity.id
_entity.type
_entity.pdbx_description
1 polymer ?
#
loop_
_entity_poly.entity_id
_entity_poly.type
_entity_poly.pdbx_seq_one_letter_code
_entity_poly.pdbx_strand_id
1 'polypeptide(L)'
;MNKCLSGSNCIQKKQTKLEVKRAPSRAGSPQTESARKMKLPIFIADAFTATAFRGNPAAVCLLESTLDEDAHQDIAREMNLSETAFVRKLQPTDDFTQSSRFGLRWFTPEAEFPLCGHATLASAAVLFQKRKNRNSILTFVTMSGELKARRAEDGIVLDFPVYPTFPQDFHEVEDLIKAAIGDTLVQDIRYSPDTKNLLVRLSDSYDRSFLESLKVNTEPLPAIEKTGKVRGLILTVKGEPGGQTAPYDFYSRYFAPWVGVAEDPVTGSTHTLLGPYWSEELGKKEMRAFQCSRRGGELDISLRPDGRVDIKGGAVIVLEGTLTA
;
A
#
# COMPACT_ATOMS: atom_id res chain seq x y z
N MET A 1 31.06 60.50 81.90
CA MET A 1 31.40 60.03 83.26
C MET A 1 32.36 58.85 83.15
N ASN A 2 33.54 59.03 83.72
CA ASN A 2 34.49 58.08 84.29
C ASN A 2 34.46 56.56 83.95
N LYS A 3 35.67 56.11 83.59
CA LYS A 3 36.48 55.01 84.17
C LYS A 3 36.48 53.62 83.49
N CYS A 4 37.73 53.24 83.18
CA CYS A 4 38.28 51.93 82.87
C CYS A 4 37.93 50.82 83.87
N LEU A 5 38.03 49.56 83.42
CA LEU A 5 38.63 48.36 84.05
C LEU A 5 38.66 47.24 82.97
N SER A 6 39.79 46.96 82.32
CA SER A 6 40.78 45.90 82.59
C SER A 6 40.29 44.43 82.43
N GLY A 7 40.94 43.67 81.54
CA GLY A 7 40.85 42.21 81.47
C GLY A 7 41.56 41.62 80.24
N SER A 8 42.85 41.30 80.37
CA SER A 8 43.70 40.69 79.34
C SER A 8 43.74 39.15 79.46
N ASN A 9 43.67 38.44 78.32
CA ASN A 9 44.54 37.32 77.90
C ASN A 9 43.91 36.64 76.66
N CYS A 10 44.46 36.85 75.46
CA CYS A 10 45.57 36.11 74.84
C CYS A 10 45.18 34.66 74.45
N ILE A 11 45.08 34.39 73.13
CA ILE A 11 45.71 33.25 72.42
C ILE A 11 45.65 33.50 70.90
N GLN A 12 46.85 33.82 70.39
CA GLN A 12 47.50 33.46 69.12
C GLN A 12 46.76 33.47 67.76
N LYS A 13 47.27 34.40 66.94
CA LYS A 13 47.33 34.43 65.48
C LYS A 13 47.76 33.10 64.84
N LYS A 14 47.08 32.71 63.75
CA LYS A 14 47.73 32.15 62.56
C LYS A 14 47.15 32.81 61.31
N GLN A 15 47.95 33.69 60.71
CA GLN A 15 47.79 34.15 59.32
C GLN A 15 48.19 33.01 58.38
N THR A 16 47.36 32.73 57.37
CA THR A 16 47.85 32.06 56.16
C THR A 16 47.19 32.64 54.92
N LYS A 17 48.02 33.40 54.20
CA LYS A 17 48.06 33.76 52.77
C LYS A 17 46.82 33.59 51.88
N LEU A 18 46.45 34.72 51.27
CA LEU A 18 45.79 34.83 49.96
C LEU A 18 46.55 34.00 48.90
N GLU A 19 45.82 33.14 48.19
CA GLU A 19 46.13 32.76 46.81
C GLU A 19 44.87 32.96 45.96
N VAL A 20 44.94 33.91 45.03
CA VAL A 20 43.94 34.13 43.98
C VAL A 20 44.18 33.10 42.88
N LYS A 21 43.24 32.17 42.66
CA LYS A 21 43.21 31.31 41.47
C LYS A 21 41.89 31.53 40.70
N ARG A 22 42.03 31.89 39.42
CA ARG A 22 40.93 32.05 38.45
C ARG A 22 40.23 30.71 38.18
N ALA A 23 38.95 30.81 37.84
CA ALA A 23 37.98 29.73 37.62
C ALA A 23 38.36 28.69 36.56
N PRO A 24 37.65 27.54 36.58
CA PRO A 24 36.92 27.19 35.38
C PRO A 24 35.45 26.86 35.65
N SER A 25 34.64 27.25 34.67
CA SER A 25 33.25 26.84 34.45
C SER A 25 33.08 25.32 34.43
N ARG A 26 31.98 24.82 34.99
CA ARG A 26 31.16 23.76 34.38
C ARG A 26 29.80 23.68 35.06
N ALA A 27 28.81 24.22 34.34
CA ALA A 27 27.42 23.85 34.49
C ALA A 27 27.27 22.35 34.19
N GLY A 28 26.58 21.62 35.06
CA GLY A 28 26.08 20.29 34.73
C GLY A 28 24.95 20.47 33.70
N SER A 29 25.26 20.25 32.44
CA SER A 29 24.28 20.12 31.36
C SER A 29 23.38 18.91 31.66
N PRO A 30 22.06 18.98 31.41
CA PRO A 30 21.24 17.79 31.27
C PRO A 30 21.86 16.96 30.16
N GLN A 31 22.09 15.67 30.42
CA GLN A 31 22.42 14.74 29.35
C GLN A 31 21.25 14.76 28.38
N THR A 32 21.45 15.39 27.22
CA THR A 32 20.58 15.25 26.07
C THR A 32 20.47 13.77 25.78
N GLU A 33 19.28 13.21 25.96
CA GLU A 33 18.88 11.93 25.42
C GLU A 33 19.28 11.94 23.94
N SER A 34 20.29 11.13 23.59
CA SER A 34 20.72 10.97 22.22
C SER A 34 19.49 10.59 21.41
N ALA A 35 19.12 11.42 20.41
CA ALA A 35 18.10 11.10 19.44
C ALA A 35 18.40 9.71 18.88
N ARG A 36 17.65 8.72 19.35
CA ARG A 36 17.89 7.33 19.04
C ARG A 36 17.49 7.18 17.58
N LYS A 37 18.47 7.13 16.66
CA LYS A 37 18.21 6.95 15.23
C LYS A 37 17.16 5.87 15.04
N MET A 38 16.07 6.22 14.38
CA MET A 38 15.01 5.28 14.08
C MET A 38 15.59 4.15 13.25
N LYS A 39 15.29 2.90 13.60
CA LYS A 39 15.67 1.73 12.79
C LYS A 39 14.39 0.98 12.47
N LEU A 40 13.91 1.17 11.25
CA LEU A 40 12.66 0.60 10.79
C LEU A 40 12.93 -0.49 9.74
N PRO A 41 12.61 -1.77 10.03
CA PRO A 41 12.69 -2.81 9.01
C PRO A 41 11.78 -2.49 7.83
N ILE A 42 12.35 -2.49 6.63
CA ILE A 42 11.65 -2.19 5.39
C ILE A 42 11.96 -3.26 4.34
N PHE A 43 10.93 -3.58 3.55
CA PHE A 43 10.99 -4.54 2.47
C PHE A 43 10.38 -3.91 1.21
N ILE A 44 10.86 -4.29 0.04
CA ILE A 44 10.14 -4.04 -1.21
C ILE A 44 9.71 -5.39 -1.76
N ALA A 45 8.40 -5.53 -1.99
CA ALA A 45 7.82 -6.74 -2.55
C ALA A 45 6.99 -6.42 -3.79
N ASP A 46 7.21 -7.20 -4.83
CA ASP A 46 6.41 -7.19 -6.05
C ASP A 46 5.23 -8.15 -5.86
N ALA A 47 4.02 -7.61 -5.76
CA ALA A 47 2.78 -8.37 -5.57
C ALA A 47 2.13 -8.75 -6.92
N PHE A 48 1.32 -9.82 -6.91
CA PHE A 48 0.65 -10.39 -8.09
C PHE A 48 1.63 -10.87 -9.18
N THR A 49 2.77 -11.44 -8.75
CA THR A 49 3.75 -12.01 -9.65
C THR A 49 4.60 -13.09 -8.98
N ALA A 50 5.14 -14.00 -9.79
CA ALA A 50 6.17 -14.96 -9.39
C ALA A 50 7.58 -14.54 -9.85
N THR A 51 7.73 -13.39 -10.51
CA THR A 51 8.99 -12.92 -11.09
C THR A 51 9.33 -11.53 -10.59
N ALA A 52 10.57 -11.34 -10.14
CA ALA A 52 11.07 -10.02 -9.74
C ALA A 52 10.91 -8.99 -10.87
N PHE A 53 10.64 -7.75 -10.49
CA PHE A 53 10.46 -6.59 -11.38
C PHE A 53 9.21 -6.65 -12.26
N ARG A 54 8.28 -7.55 -11.97
CA ARG A 54 6.91 -7.60 -12.51
C ARG A 54 5.90 -7.32 -11.40
N GLY A 55 4.60 -7.42 -11.66
CA GLY A 55 3.59 -7.18 -10.64
C GLY A 55 3.53 -5.72 -10.19
N ASN A 56 2.95 -5.47 -9.01
CA ASN A 56 2.86 -4.15 -8.41
C ASN A 56 3.80 -4.03 -7.19
N PRO A 57 4.83 -3.17 -7.23
CA PRO A 57 5.75 -3.00 -6.12
C PRO A 57 5.11 -2.24 -4.95
N ALA A 58 5.30 -2.74 -3.74
CA ALA A 58 4.98 -2.01 -2.52
C ALA A 58 6.15 -2.04 -1.53
N ALA A 59 6.38 -0.92 -0.85
CA ALA A 59 7.21 -0.91 0.34
C ALA A 59 6.39 -1.43 1.53
N VAL A 60 7.02 -2.22 2.40
CA VAL A 60 6.39 -2.75 3.61
C VAL A 60 7.30 -2.48 4.79
N CYS A 61 6.81 -1.70 5.74
CA CYS A 61 7.46 -1.34 6.98
C CYS A 61 6.86 -2.15 8.14
N LEU A 62 7.70 -2.78 8.96
CA LEU A 62 7.26 -3.50 10.15
C LEU A 62 7.51 -2.65 11.40
N LEU A 63 6.44 -2.16 12.02
CA LEU A 63 6.51 -1.25 13.16
C LEU A 63 6.67 -2.02 14.47
N GLU A 64 7.87 -1.98 15.05
CA GLU A 64 8.15 -2.46 16.40
C GLU A 64 7.62 -1.50 17.48
N SER A 65 7.52 -0.21 17.16
CA SER A 65 6.94 0.84 18.00
C SER A 65 6.05 1.75 17.16
N THR A 66 5.21 2.55 17.81
CA THR A 66 4.43 3.59 17.13
C THR A 66 5.36 4.59 16.42
N LEU A 67 4.98 4.99 15.21
CA LEU A 67 5.56 6.12 14.51
C LEU A 67 4.65 7.34 14.67
N ASP A 68 5.22 8.52 14.63
CA ASP A 68 4.45 9.76 14.51
C ASP A 68 3.65 9.76 13.19
N GLU A 69 2.49 10.42 13.16
CA GLU A 69 1.61 10.43 11.99
C GLU A 69 2.32 10.99 10.75
N ASP A 70 3.03 12.11 10.90
CA ASP A 70 3.78 12.75 9.81
C ASP A 70 4.86 11.84 9.23
N ALA A 71 5.48 10.99 10.08
CA ALA A 71 6.54 10.09 9.64
C ALA A 71 6.06 9.02 8.65
N HIS A 72 4.81 8.58 8.73
CA HIS A 72 4.26 7.62 7.76
C HIS A 72 4.25 8.22 6.36
N GLN A 73 3.75 9.45 6.25
CA GLN A 73 3.64 10.15 4.97
C GLN A 73 5.01 10.54 4.41
N ASP A 74 5.95 10.95 5.27
CA ASP A 74 7.32 11.27 4.86
C ASP A 74 8.06 10.06 4.32
N ILE A 75 7.94 8.91 4.99
CA ILE A 75 8.52 7.65 4.51
C ILE A 75 7.89 7.24 3.17
N ALA A 76 6.56 7.33 3.04
CA ALA A 76 5.89 6.98 1.80
C ALA A 76 6.32 7.87 0.63
N ARG A 77 6.52 9.17 0.89
CA ARG A 77 7.05 10.12 -0.09
C ARG A 77 8.50 9.82 -0.47
N GLU A 78 9.35 9.48 0.50
CA GLU A 78 10.75 9.09 0.26
C GLU A 78 10.85 7.81 -0.57
N MET A 79 9.99 6.81 -0.30
CA MET A 79 9.99 5.55 -1.06
C MET A 79 9.49 5.72 -2.50
N ASN A 80 8.57 6.67 -2.73
CA ASN A 80 8.06 7.02 -4.05
C ASN A 80 7.61 5.78 -4.89
N LEU A 81 7.01 4.80 -4.21
CA LEU A 81 6.34 3.65 -4.82
C LEU A 81 4.83 3.91 -4.88
N SER A 82 4.08 3.03 -5.55
CA SER A 82 2.61 3.09 -5.60
C SER A 82 2.06 3.25 -4.17
N GLU A 83 2.49 2.36 -3.26
CA GLU A 83 2.12 2.41 -1.86
C GLU A 83 3.26 1.95 -0.94
N THR A 84 3.30 2.59 0.23
CA THR A 84 4.04 2.10 1.41
C THR A 84 3.05 1.62 2.46
N ALA A 85 3.19 0.35 2.84
CA ALA A 85 2.37 -0.33 3.83
C ALA A 85 3.06 -0.34 5.19
N PHE A 86 2.33 -0.03 6.24
CA PHE A 86 2.84 -0.05 7.61
C PHE A 86 2.09 -1.11 8.42
N VAL A 87 2.79 -2.21 8.72
CA VAL A 87 2.25 -3.29 9.55
C VAL A 87 2.64 -3.00 11.00
N ARG A 88 1.64 -2.88 11.88
CA ARG A 88 1.86 -2.62 13.31
C ARG A 88 1.32 -3.74 14.19
N LYS A 89 1.99 -3.94 15.32
CA LYS A 89 1.47 -4.72 16.44
C LYS A 89 0.21 -4.05 17.02
N LEU A 90 -0.75 -4.83 17.48
CA LEU A 90 -1.97 -4.31 18.12
C LEU A 90 -1.83 -4.27 19.64
N GLN A 91 -1.05 -5.21 20.20
CA GLN A 91 -0.73 -5.30 21.62
C GLN A 91 0.78 -5.35 21.82
N PRO A 92 1.32 -4.89 22.97
CA PRO A 92 2.75 -4.97 23.26
C PRO A 92 3.33 -6.39 23.24
N THR A 93 2.50 -7.40 23.50
CA THR A 93 2.87 -8.82 23.48
C THR A 93 2.84 -9.44 22.08
N ASP A 94 2.37 -8.72 21.06
CA ASP A 94 2.33 -9.24 19.70
C ASP A 94 3.73 -9.43 19.11
N ASP A 95 3.84 -10.46 18.28
CA ASP A 95 5.07 -10.79 17.57
C ASP A 95 4.79 -11.08 16.10
N PHE A 96 5.69 -10.63 15.23
CA PHE A 96 5.53 -10.79 13.78
C PHE A 96 5.65 -12.24 13.30
N THR A 97 6.09 -13.18 14.15
CA THR A 97 6.21 -14.61 13.82
C THR A 97 5.07 -15.47 14.37
N GLN A 98 4.47 -15.11 15.52
CA GLN A 98 3.43 -15.89 16.18
C GLN A 98 2.04 -15.25 16.16
N SER A 99 1.92 -13.92 16.18
CA SER A 99 0.60 -13.27 16.13
C SER A 99 -0.04 -13.42 14.75
N SER A 100 -1.37 -13.53 14.73
CA SER A 100 -2.18 -13.64 13.50
C SER A 100 -2.96 -12.38 13.17
N ARG A 101 -2.90 -11.35 14.04
CA ARG A 101 -3.64 -10.10 13.91
C ARG A 101 -2.68 -8.91 14.00
N PHE A 102 -2.78 -8.01 13.03
CA PHE A 102 -1.93 -6.83 12.91
C PHE A 102 -2.76 -5.61 12.49
N GLY A 103 -2.34 -4.42 12.86
CA GLY A 103 -2.83 -3.20 12.23
C GLY A 103 -2.13 -2.99 10.89
N LEU A 104 -2.85 -2.45 9.90
CA LEU A 104 -2.28 -2.16 8.59
C LEU A 104 -2.81 -0.82 8.07
N ARG A 105 -1.90 0.02 7.60
CA ARG A 105 -2.16 1.31 6.95
C ARG A 105 -1.39 1.38 5.64
N TRP A 106 -1.88 2.15 4.69
CA TRP A 106 -1.23 2.33 3.38
C TRP A 106 -1.19 3.80 3.02
N PHE A 107 -0.05 4.20 2.47
CA PHE A 107 0.19 5.58 2.07
C PHE A 107 0.72 5.59 0.65
N THR A 108 0.12 6.42 -0.19
CA THR A 108 0.76 6.89 -1.41
C THR A 108 1.76 7.99 -1.05
N PRO A 109 2.57 8.51 -1.99
CA PRO A 109 3.40 9.68 -1.75
C PRO A 109 2.63 10.95 -1.34
N GLU A 110 1.32 10.98 -1.58
CA GLU A 110 0.47 12.17 -1.37
C GLU A 110 -0.48 12.04 -0.17
N ALA A 111 -1.01 10.86 0.13
CA ALA A 111 -2.00 10.68 1.20
C ALA A 111 -2.11 9.23 1.72
N GLU A 112 -2.73 9.07 2.90
CA GLU A 112 -3.23 7.78 3.37
C GLU A 112 -4.39 7.29 2.50
N PHE A 113 -4.37 6.00 2.15
CA PHE A 113 -5.38 5.38 1.31
C PHE A 113 -6.19 4.34 2.10
N PRO A 114 -7.53 4.31 1.98
CA PRO A 114 -8.38 3.50 2.86
C PRO A 114 -8.28 1.99 2.63
N LEU A 115 -7.92 1.56 1.42
CA LEU A 115 -7.86 0.14 1.06
C LEU A 115 -6.89 -0.07 -0.12
N CYS A 116 -5.88 -0.93 0.06
CA CYS A 116 -4.95 -1.28 -1.01
C CYS A 116 -4.71 -2.79 -1.09
N GLY A 117 -5.06 -3.41 -2.22
CA GLY A 117 -4.98 -4.86 -2.39
C GLY A 117 -3.56 -5.39 -2.51
N HIS A 118 -2.75 -4.84 -3.42
CA HIS A 118 -1.41 -5.37 -3.69
C HIS A 118 -0.47 -5.15 -2.49
N ALA A 119 -0.56 -4.01 -1.79
CA ALA A 119 0.24 -3.73 -0.60
C ALA A 119 -0.20 -4.59 0.61
N THR A 120 -1.46 -5.01 0.68
CA THR A 120 -1.91 -6.04 1.63
C THR A 120 -1.29 -7.40 1.32
N LEU A 121 -1.25 -7.79 0.04
CA LEU A 121 -0.62 -9.03 -0.40
C LEU A 121 0.88 -9.02 -0.08
N ALA A 122 1.57 -7.92 -0.41
CA ALA A 122 2.98 -7.69 -0.07
C ALA A 122 3.24 -7.79 1.44
N SER A 123 2.39 -7.18 2.27
CA SER A 123 2.48 -7.25 3.73
C SER A 123 2.36 -8.68 4.25
N ALA A 124 1.39 -9.44 3.75
CA ALA A 124 1.24 -10.84 4.08
C ALA A 124 2.45 -11.67 3.61
N ALA A 125 2.99 -11.40 2.43
CA ALA A 125 4.18 -12.08 1.90
C ALA A 125 5.41 -11.84 2.79
N VAL A 126 5.64 -10.61 3.24
CA VAL A 126 6.72 -10.29 4.18
C VAL A 126 6.56 -11.07 5.49
N LEU A 127 5.35 -11.11 6.05
CA LEU A 127 5.09 -11.84 7.29
C LEU A 127 5.29 -13.36 7.12
N PHE A 128 4.73 -13.96 6.06
CA PHE A 128 4.84 -15.40 5.81
C PHE A 128 6.25 -15.84 5.41
N GLN A 129 6.93 -15.08 4.54
CA GLN A 129 8.20 -15.51 3.93
C GLN A 129 9.41 -15.03 4.73
N LYS A 130 9.46 -13.76 5.16
CA LYS A 130 10.63 -13.18 5.84
C LYS A 130 10.57 -13.31 7.35
N ARG A 131 9.39 -13.05 7.93
CA ARG A 131 9.19 -13.29 9.38
C ARG A 131 8.83 -14.73 9.70
N LYS A 132 8.64 -15.58 8.68
CA LYS A 132 8.30 -17.01 8.83
C LYS A 132 7.10 -17.19 9.77
N ASN A 133 6.12 -16.30 9.66
CA ASN A 133 4.93 -16.36 10.50
C ASN A 133 4.23 -17.71 10.33
N ARG A 134 3.89 -18.35 11.45
CA ARG A 134 3.43 -19.76 11.49
C ARG A 134 1.94 -19.92 11.26
N ASN A 135 1.18 -18.82 11.28
CA ASN A 135 -0.26 -18.87 11.07
C ASN A 135 -0.58 -19.17 9.61
N SER A 136 -1.69 -19.85 9.36
CA SER A 136 -2.23 -20.07 8.02
C SER A 136 -3.02 -18.87 7.50
N ILE A 137 -3.52 -18.02 8.40
CA ILE A 137 -4.33 -16.84 8.11
C ILE A 137 -3.81 -15.67 8.93
N LEU A 138 -3.62 -14.54 8.26
CA LEU A 138 -3.36 -13.23 8.86
C LEU A 138 -4.59 -12.37 8.72
N THR A 139 -4.94 -11.65 9.78
CA THR A 139 -6.00 -10.65 9.77
C THR A 139 -5.40 -9.26 9.98
N PHE A 140 -5.65 -8.37 9.04
CA PHE A 140 -5.25 -6.97 9.12
C PHE A 140 -6.43 -6.12 9.55
N VAL A 141 -6.26 -5.36 10.63
CA VAL A 141 -7.20 -4.35 11.11
C VAL A 141 -6.85 -3.03 10.45
N THR A 142 -7.77 -2.52 9.64
CA THR A 142 -7.55 -1.37 8.74
C THR A 142 -8.67 -0.35 8.93
N MET A 143 -8.54 0.83 8.32
CA MET A 143 -9.62 1.84 8.34
C MET A 143 -10.89 1.37 7.62
N SER A 144 -10.76 0.45 6.66
CA SER A 144 -11.88 -0.15 5.91
C SER A 144 -12.39 -1.46 6.53
N GLY A 145 -12.02 -1.75 7.78
CA GLY A 145 -12.37 -2.99 8.48
C GLY A 145 -11.30 -4.07 8.38
N GLU A 146 -11.70 -5.33 8.61
CA GLU A 146 -10.80 -6.48 8.62
C GLU A 146 -10.57 -7.06 7.23
N LEU A 147 -9.30 -7.25 6.86
CA LEU A 147 -8.87 -7.97 5.66
C LEU A 147 -8.15 -9.24 6.06
N LYS A 148 -8.46 -10.35 5.38
CA LYS A 148 -7.81 -11.64 5.64
C LYS A 148 -6.90 -12.01 4.49
N ALA A 149 -5.69 -12.44 4.83
CA ALA A 149 -4.72 -13.01 3.90
C ALA A 149 -4.44 -14.45 4.32
N ARG A 150 -4.75 -15.40 3.45
CA ARG A 150 -4.58 -16.84 3.67
C ARG A 150 -3.39 -17.33 2.87
N ARG A 151 -2.53 -18.13 3.51
CA ARG A 151 -1.43 -18.80 2.81
C ARG A 151 -1.99 -19.91 1.91
N ALA A 152 -1.55 -19.96 0.66
CA ALA A 152 -1.79 -21.05 -0.27
C ALA A 152 -0.45 -21.68 -0.70
N GLU A 153 -0.50 -22.79 -1.44
CA GLU A 153 0.70 -23.52 -1.90
C GLU A 153 1.57 -22.66 -2.83
N ASP A 154 0.94 -21.92 -3.74
CA ASP A 154 1.57 -21.15 -4.82
C ASP A 154 1.33 -19.63 -4.72
N GLY A 155 0.86 -19.14 -3.56
CA GLY A 155 0.58 -17.72 -3.39
C GLY A 155 -0.14 -17.37 -2.09
N ILE A 156 -0.79 -16.20 -2.11
CA ILE A 156 -1.57 -15.67 -0.99
C ILE A 156 -2.95 -15.31 -1.51
N VAL A 157 -3.98 -15.78 -0.81
CA VAL A 157 -5.38 -15.47 -1.11
C VAL A 157 -5.82 -14.31 -0.22
N LEU A 158 -6.28 -13.23 -0.84
CA LEU A 158 -6.92 -12.11 -0.16
C LEU A 158 -8.43 -12.23 -0.27
N ASP A 159 -9.11 -11.93 0.84
CA ASP A 159 -10.56 -11.98 0.93
C ASP A 159 -11.16 -10.56 0.81
N PHE A 160 -11.91 -10.29 -0.26
CA PHE A 160 -12.52 -8.98 -0.54
C PHE A 160 -14.06 -9.04 -0.71
N PRO A 161 -14.75 -7.91 -0.46
CA PRO A 161 -16.14 -7.77 -0.87
C PRO A 161 -16.26 -7.79 -2.41
N VAL A 162 -17.42 -8.19 -2.90
CA VAL A 162 -17.82 -8.02 -4.30
C VAL A 162 -18.50 -6.65 -4.44
N TYR A 163 -18.13 -5.87 -5.46
CA TYR A 163 -18.82 -4.62 -5.77
C TYR A 163 -19.60 -4.76 -7.09
N PRO A 164 -20.90 -4.45 -7.10
CA PRO A 164 -21.70 -4.53 -8.30
C PRO A 164 -21.31 -3.46 -9.31
N THR A 165 -21.58 -3.72 -10.58
CA THR A 165 -21.51 -2.72 -11.63
C THR A 165 -22.86 -2.61 -12.32
N PHE A 166 -23.18 -1.40 -12.79
CA PHE A 166 -24.46 -1.09 -13.43
C PHE A 166 -24.22 -0.59 -14.85
N PRO A 167 -25.12 -0.87 -15.82
CA PRO A 167 -25.05 -0.28 -17.15
C PRO A 167 -24.85 1.23 -17.10
N GLN A 168 -23.92 1.75 -17.90
CA GLN A 168 -23.65 3.18 -18.03
C GLN A 168 -23.94 3.60 -19.48
N ASP A 169 -24.79 4.63 -19.64
CA ASP A 169 -25.06 5.20 -20.96
C ASP A 169 -23.76 5.77 -21.54
N PHE A 170 -23.43 5.36 -22.77
CA PHE A 170 -22.25 5.82 -23.49
C PHE A 170 -22.25 7.34 -23.65
N HIS A 171 -23.38 7.97 -23.96
CA HIS A 171 -23.44 9.41 -24.22
C HIS A 171 -23.05 10.26 -23.00
N GLU A 172 -23.25 9.74 -21.79
CA GLU A 172 -22.85 10.44 -20.56
C GLU A 172 -21.33 10.41 -20.32
N VAL A 173 -20.61 9.46 -20.93
CA VAL A 173 -19.17 9.24 -20.72
C VAL A 173 -18.38 9.25 -22.04
N GLU A 174 -19.01 9.67 -23.13
CA GLU A 174 -18.47 9.60 -24.50
C GLU A 174 -17.18 10.40 -24.61
N ASP A 175 -17.17 11.64 -24.12
CA ASP A 175 -15.99 12.51 -24.13
C ASP A 175 -14.82 11.87 -23.36
N LEU A 176 -15.11 11.20 -22.24
CA LEU A 176 -14.09 10.54 -21.42
C LEU A 176 -13.48 9.34 -22.16
N ILE A 177 -14.32 8.50 -22.77
CA ILE A 177 -13.88 7.32 -23.51
C ILE A 177 -13.13 7.73 -24.77
N LYS A 178 -13.67 8.67 -25.57
CA LYS A 178 -13.01 9.16 -26.79
C LYS A 178 -11.68 9.83 -26.49
N ALA A 179 -11.59 10.61 -25.40
CA ALA A 179 -10.32 11.19 -24.98
C ALA A 179 -9.30 10.11 -24.58
N ALA A 180 -9.74 9.05 -23.89
CA ALA A 180 -8.86 7.99 -23.41
C ALA A 180 -8.38 7.06 -24.53
N ILE A 181 -9.28 6.59 -25.40
CA ILE A 181 -9.03 5.48 -26.33
C ILE A 181 -9.46 5.76 -27.79
N GLY A 182 -9.85 6.99 -28.12
CA GLY A 182 -10.29 7.37 -29.47
C GLY A 182 -11.53 6.59 -29.93
N ASP A 183 -11.55 6.19 -31.20
CA ASP A 183 -12.65 5.45 -31.82
C ASP A 183 -12.53 3.92 -31.63
N THR A 184 -11.82 3.47 -30.59
CA THR A 184 -11.71 2.04 -30.27
C THR A 184 -13.09 1.47 -29.99
N LEU A 185 -13.42 0.32 -30.60
CA LEU A 185 -14.73 -0.29 -30.47
C LEU A 185 -14.98 -0.80 -29.04
N VAL A 186 -16.06 -0.31 -28.43
CA VAL A 186 -16.52 -0.68 -27.08
C VAL A 186 -17.71 -1.63 -27.19
N GLN A 187 -17.67 -2.71 -26.42
CA GLN A 187 -18.72 -3.73 -26.35
C GLN A 187 -19.74 -3.43 -25.25
N ASP A 188 -19.29 -2.98 -24.09
CA ASP A 188 -20.12 -2.75 -22.91
C ASP A 188 -19.44 -1.74 -21.97
N ILE A 189 -20.25 -1.00 -21.22
CA ILE A 189 -19.79 0.03 -20.29
C ILE A 189 -20.57 -0.10 -19.00
N ARG A 190 -19.83 -0.23 -17.90
CA ARG A 190 -20.39 -0.37 -16.57
C ARG A 190 -19.78 0.63 -15.61
N TYR A 191 -20.56 1.04 -14.63
CA TYR A 191 -20.10 1.92 -13.56
C TYR A 191 -20.35 1.28 -12.19
N SER A 192 -19.37 1.38 -11.30
CA SER A 192 -19.51 1.01 -9.88
C SER A 192 -19.54 2.27 -9.03
N PRO A 193 -20.67 2.61 -8.36
CA PRO A 193 -20.75 3.77 -7.48
C PRO A 193 -19.89 3.60 -6.21
N ASP A 194 -19.77 2.37 -5.70
CA ASP A 194 -19.00 2.07 -4.48
C ASP A 194 -17.50 2.32 -4.68
N THR A 195 -16.95 1.93 -5.83
CA THR A 195 -15.53 2.09 -6.13
C THR A 195 -15.24 3.29 -7.03
N LYS A 196 -16.28 3.96 -7.54
CA LYS A 196 -16.20 5.06 -8.53
C LYS A 196 -15.41 4.69 -9.79
N ASN A 197 -15.50 3.43 -10.20
CA ASN A 197 -14.78 2.93 -11.37
C ASN A 197 -15.72 2.85 -12.58
N LEU A 198 -15.24 3.34 -13.72
CA LEU A 198 -15.83 3.10 -15.03
C LEU A 198 -15.12 1.90 -15.67
N LEU A 199 -15.85 0.81 -15.88
CA LEU A 199 -15.39 -0.36 -16.62
C LEU A 199 -15.84 -0.23 -18.07
N VAL A 200 -14.87 -0.29 -18.98
CA VAL A 200 -15.08 -0.27 -20.43
C VAL A 200 -14.58 -1.60 -20.98
N ARG A 201 -15.51 -2.46 -21.39
CA ARG A 201 -15.19 -3.69 -22.10
C ARG A 201 -15.04 -3.37 -23.58
N LEU A 202 -13.87 -3.67 -24.15
CA LEU A 202 -13.65 -3.49 -25.58
C LEU A 202 -14.24 -4.66 -26.38
N SER A 203 -14.44 -4.45 -27.68
CA SER A 203 -14.92 -5.47 -28.62
C SER A 203 -14.15 -6.80 -28.51
N ASP A 204 -14.87 -7.91 -28.62
CA ASP A 204 -14.30 -9.27 -28.69
C ASP A 204 -13.41 -9.48 -29.94
N SER A 205 -13.38 -8.52 -30.88
CA SER A 205 -12.40 -8.48 -31.99
C SER A 205 -10.99 -8.11 -31.55
N TYR A 206 -10.80 -7.66 -30.31
CA TYR A 206 -9.51 -7.29 -29.75
C TYR A 206 -9.01 -8.35 -28.79
N ASP A 207 -7.70 -8.59 -28.83
CA ASP A 207 -7.01 -9.55 -27.99
C ASP A 207 -6.12 -8.86 -26.95
N ARG A 208 -5.35 -9.67 -26.24
CA ARG A 208 -4.33 -9.21 -25.30
C ARG A 208 -3.31 -8.26 -25.95
N SER A 209 -2.82 -8.59 -27.14
CA SER A 209 -1.78 -7.82 -27.82
C SER A 209 -2.29 -6.41 -28.16
N PHE A 210 -3.53 -6.31 -28.63
CA PHE A 210 -4.19 -5.04 -28.83
C PHE A 210 -4.21 -4.22 -27.53
N LEU A 211 -4.72 -4.80 -26.44
CA LEU A 211 -4.83 -4.11 -25.14
C LEU A 211 -3.47 -3.63 -24.60
N GLU A 212 -2.41 -4.43 -24.74
CA GLU A 212 -1.04 -4.08 -24.36
C GLU A 212 -0.47 -2.93 -25.21
N SER A 213 -0.80 -2.90 -26.50
CA SER A 213 -0.30 -1.88 -27.43
C SER A 213 -1.09 -0.56 -27.39
N LEU A 214 -2.34 -0.60 -26.90
CA LEU A 214 -3.26 0.54 -26.88
C LEU A 214 -2.65 1.73 -26.14
N LYS A 215 -2.58 2.88 -26.81
CA LYS A 215 -2.13 4.13 -26.21
C LYS A 215 -3.30 4.81 -25.55
N VAL A 216 -3.33 4.77 -24.22
CA VAL A 216 -4.38 5.41 -23.42
C VAL A 216 -3.91 6.80 -23.03
N ASN A 217 -4.67 7.83 -23.43
CA ASN A 217 -4.37 9.21 -23.07
C ASN A 217 -5.11 9.60 -21.78
N THR A 218 -4.38 9.62 -20.66
CA THR A 218 -4.95 9.92 -19.34
C THR A 218 -4.91 11.39 -18.96
N GLU A 219 -4.10 12.20 -19.65
CA GLU A 219 -3.87 13.61 -19.34
C GLU A 219 -5.16 14.46 -19.33
N PRO A 220 -6.08 14.36 -20.32
CA PRO A 220 -7.28 15.20 -20.33
C PRO A 220 -8.37 14.73 -19.35
N LEU A 221 -8.29 13.49 -18.83
CA LEU A 221 -9.39 12.86 -18.11
C LEU A 221 -9.82 13.61 -16.84
N PRO A 222 -8.91 14.13 -15.99
CA PRO A 222 -9.30 14.95 -14.84
C PRO A 222 -9.96 16.28 -15.21
N ALA A 223 -9.67 16.82 -16.40
CA ALA A 223 -10.30 18.04 -16.89
C ALA A 223 -11.68 17.80 -17.50
N ILE A 224 -11.94 16.61 -18.03
CA ILE A 224 -13.24 16.21 -18.59
C ILE A 224 -14.20 15.83 -17.46
N GLU A 225 -13.77 14.96 -16.54
CA GLU A 225 -14.57 14.51 -15.40
C GLU A 225 -14.25 15.34 -14.15
N LYS A 226 -15.06 16.39 -13.90
CA LYS A 226 -14.92 17.31 -12.76
C LYS A 226 -15.90 17.05 -11.62
N THR A 227 -16.89 16.18 -11.82
CA THR A 227 -17.92 15.90 -10.82
C THR A 227 -17.40 14.98 -9.71
N GLY A 228 -16.33 14.24 -10.00
CA GLY A 228 -15.78 13.23 -9.10
C GLY A 228 -16.61 11.95 -9.05
N LYS A 229 -17.51 11.75 -10.04
CA LYS A 229 -18.28 10.52 -10.26
C LYS A 229 -17.34 9.37 -10.62
N VAL A 230 -16.44 9.56 -11.59
CA VAL A 230 -15.41 8.59 -11.97
C VAL A 230 -14.07 8.96 -11.33
N ARG A 231 -13.40 7.96 -10.74
CA ARG A 231 -12.04 8.07 -10.18
C ARG A 231 -11.08 7.00 -10.69
N GLY A 232 -11.57 6.05 -11.48
CA GLY A 232 -10.75 5.05 -12.14
C GLY A 232 -11.40 4.57 -13.43
N LEU A 233 -10.56 4.31 -14.43
CA LEU A 233 -10.92 3.75 -15.72
C LEU A 233 -10.31 2.36 -15.83
N ILE A 234 -11.15 1.36 -16.05
CA ILE A 234 -10.75 -0.03 -16.30
C ILE A 234 -11.04 -0.32 -17.77
N LEU A 235 -10.01 -0.72 -18.51
CA LEU A 235 -10.17 -1.30 -19.84
C LEU A 235 -10.06 -2.81 -19.73
N THR A 236 -10.96 -3.57 -20.36
CA THR A 236 -10.92 -5.03 -20.27
C THR A 236 -11.32 -5.69 -21.58
N VAL A 237 -10.70 -6.83 -21.88
CA VAL A 237 -11.02 -7.68 -23.04
C VAL A 237 -11.16 -9.12 -22.60
N LYS A 238 -11.95 -9.88 -23.34
CA LYS A 238 -12.18 -11.30 -23.11
C LYS A 238 -10.90 -12.09 -23.38
N GLY A 239 -10.67 -13.12 -22.58
CA GLY A 239 -9.58 -14.06 -22.78
C GLY A 239 -9.81 -14.99 -23.98
N GLU A 240 -8.72 -15.46 -24.58
CA GLU A 240 -8.78 -16.43 -25.67
C GLU A 240 -8.67 -17.86 -25.12
N PRO A 241 -9.60 -18.77 -25.44
CA PRO A 241 -9.41 -20.18 -25.13
C PRO A 241 -8.32 -20.77 -26.04
N GLY A 242 -7.21 -21.24 -25.44
CA GLY A 242 -6.31 -22.22 -26.10
C GLY A 242 -4.91 -21.75 -26.52
N GLY A 243 -4.31 -20.75 -25.88
CA GLY A 243 -2.87 -20.49 -26.02
C GLY A 243 -1.99 -21.63 -25.47
N GLN A 244 -0.74 -21.76 -25.96
CA GLN A 244 0.24 -22.77 -25.51
C GLN A 244 0.67 -22.62 -24.03
N THR A 245 0.29 -21.52 -23.39
CA THR A 245 0.40 -21.27 -21.95
C THR A 245 -1.01 -21.16 -21.37
N ALA A 246 -1.21 -21.65 -20.15
CA ALA A 246 -2.52 -21.70 -19.49
C ALA A 246 -3.29 -20.38 -19.70
N PRO A 247 -4.38 -20.39 -20.50
CA PRO A 247 -5.00 -19.16 -20.98
C PRO A 247 -5.63 -18.39 -19.83
N TYR A 248 -5.52 -17.06 -19.87
CA TYR A 248 -6.28 -16.18 -19.00
C TYR A 248 -7.70 -16.06 -19.52
N ASP A 249 -8.68 -16.05 -18.61
CA ASP A 249 -10.10 -15.88 -18.92
C ASP A 249 -10.44 -14.44 -19.31
N PHE A 250 -9.70 -13.46 -18.82
CA PHE A 250 -9.81 -12.06 -19.22
C PHE A 250 -8.53 -11.26 -18.97
N TYR A 251 -8.43 -10.13 -19.64
CA TYR A 251 -7.33 -9.19 -19.53
C TYR A 251 -7.83 -7.81 -19.11
N SER A 252 -7.02 -7.05 -18.38
CA SER A 252 -7.39 -5.69 -17.95
C SER A 252 -6.22 -4.71 -17.95
N ARG A 253 -6.52 -3.41 -17.95
CA ARG A 253 -5.62 -2.30 -17.59
C ARG A 253 -6.38 -1.32 -16.71
N TYR A 254 -5.67 -0.63 -15.81
CA TYR A 254 -6.29 0.29 -14.87
C TYR A 254 -5.57 1.64 -14.83
N PHE A 255 -6.34 2.72 -14.92
CA PHE A 255 -5.87 4.09 -14.95
C PHE A 255 -6.64 4.90 -13.91
N ALA A 256 -5.94 5.69 -13.10
CA ALA A 256 -6.56 6.51 -12.06
C ALA A 256 -5.91 7.90 -11.97
N PRO A 257 -5.90 8.69 -13.07
CA PRO A 257 -5.21 9.98 -13.11
C PRO A 257 -5.77 11.01 -12.11
N TRP A 258 -7.04 10.86 -11.68
CA TRP A 258 -7.66 11.70 -10.65
C TRP A 258 -7.02 11.58 -9.27
N VAL A 259 -6.19 10.55 -9.05
CA VAL A 259 -5.43 10.34 -7.81
C VAL A 259 -3.93 10.25 -8.09
N GLY A 260 -3.46 10.85 -9.19
CA GLY A 260 -2.04 10.93 -9.54
C GLY A 260 -1.45 9.67 -10.18
N VAL A 261 -2.26 8.61 -10.39
CA VAL A 261 -1.78 7.34 -10.95
C VAL A 261 -2.16 7.25 -12.43
N ALA A 262 -1.21 7.53 -13.32
CA ALA A 262 -1.44 7.44 -14.76
C ALA A 262 -1.89 6.02 -15.15
N GLU A 263 -1.12 4.99 -14.80
CA GLU A 263 -1.48 3.58 -14.96
C GLU A 263 -0.95 2.77 -13.78
N ASP A 264 -1.82 1.99 -13.13
CA ASP A 264 -1.43 1.13 -12.01
C ASP A 264 -0.94 -0.24 -12.52
N PRO A 265 0.21 -0.76 -12.05
CA PRO A 265 0.76 -2.01 -12.57
C PRO A 265 -0.17 -3.21 -12.41
N VAL A 266 -0.71 -3.42 -11.21
CA VAL A 266 -1.65 -4.51 -10.91
C VAL A 266 -2.58 -4.13 -9.76
N THR A 267 -3.88 -4.16 -10.01
CA THR A 267 -4.87 -3.60 -9.09
C THR A 267 -5.78 -4.69 -8.54
N GLY A 268 -5.45 -5.25 -7.38
CA GLY A 268 -6.29 -6.28 -6.76
C GLY A 268 -7.72 -5.80 -6.50
N SER A 269 -7.92 -4.54 -6.10
CA SER A 269 -9.25 -3.99 -5.82
C SER A 269 -10.15 -3.91 -7.05
N THR A 270 -9.63 -3.71 -8.28
CA THR A 270 -10.48 -3.69 -9.49
C THR A 270 -11.05 -5.07 -9.80
N HIS A 271 -10.44 -6.14 -9.28
CA HIS A 271 -10.93 -7.49 -9.48
C HIS A 271 -12.13 -7.85 -8.60
N THR A 272 -12.49 -6.96 -7.65
CA THR A 272 -13.75 -7.04 -6.89
C THR A 272 -14.99 -6.74 -7.71
N LEU A 273 -14.84 -6.05 -8.85
CA LEU A 273 -15.90 -5.74 -9.79
C LEU A 273 -15.68 -6.40 -11.17
N LEU A 274 -14.42 -6.62 -11.59
CA LEU A 274 -14.14 -7.43 -12.79
C LEU A 274 -14.49 -8.90 -12.59
N GLY A 275 -14.26 -9.44 -11.39
CA GLY A 275 -14.62 -10.82 -11.03
C GLY A 275 -16.11 -11.13 -11.26
N PRO A 276 -17.07 -10.45 -10.60
CA PRO A 276 -18.49 -10.68 -10.85
C PRO A 276 -18.89 -10.39 -12.30
N TYR A 277 -18.35 -9.33 -12.93
CA TYR A 277 -18.63 -9.00 -14.32
C TYR A 277 -18.26 -10.13 -15.28
N TRP A 278 -17.01 -10.59 -15.27
CA TRP A 278 -16.57 -11.67 -16.16
C TRP A 278 -17.16 -13.03 -15.77
N SER A 279 -17.52 -13.23 -14.50
CA SER A 279 -18.26 -14.42 -14.08
C SER A 279 -19.61 -14.55 -14.77
N GLU A 280 -20.34 -13.44 -14.88
CA GLU A 280 -21.62 -13.37 -15.59
C GLU A 280 -21.41 -13.60 -17.08
N GLU A 281 -20.46 -12.90 -17.70
CA GLU A 281 -20.17 -13.00 -19.14
C GLU A 281 -19.65 -14.39 -19.57
N LEU A 282 -18.90 -15.08 -18.71
CA LEU A 282 -18.27 -16.37 -19.01
C LEU A 282 -19.02 -17.57 -18.43
N GLY A 283 -19.97 -17.36 -17.50
CA GLY A 283 -20.62 -18.44 -16.76
C GLY A 283 -19.67 -19.23 -15.85
N LYS A 284 -18.59 -18.61 -15.35
CA LYS A 284 -17.55 -19.25 -14.52
C LYS A 284 -17.45 -18.60 -13.14
N LYS A 285 -17.00 -19.36 -12.13
CA LYS A 285 -16.73 -18.83 -10.77
C LYS A 285 -15.26 -18.82 -10.40
N GLU A 286 -14.48 -19.70 -11.02
CA GLU A 286 -13.02 -19.72 -10.97
C GLU A 286 -12.50 -19.18 -12.30
N MET A 287 -11.65 -18.15 -12.24
CA MET A 287 -11.11 -17.48 -13.42
C MET A 287 -9.67 -17.06 -13.18
N ARG A 288 -8.87 -17.06 -14.25
CA ARG A 288 -7.52 -16.49 -14.25
C ARG A 288 -7.50 -15.17 -15.00
N ALA A 289 -6.98 -14.13 -14.39
CA ALA A 289 -6.91 -12.78 -14.95
C ALA A 289 -5.46 -12.34 -15.14
N PHE A 290 -5.23 -11.48 -16.14
CA PHE A 290 -3.94 -10.83 -16.33
C PHE A 290 -4.11 -9.32 -16.55
N GLN A 291 -3.42 -8.52 -15.73
CA GLN A 291 -3.39 -7.07 -15.92
C GLN A 291 -2.24 -6.70 -16.86
N CYS A 292 -2.58 -6.21 -18.06
CA CYS A 292 -1.72 -5.90 -19.19
C CYS A 292 -0.98 -4.56 -19.07
N SER A 293 -0.54 -4.20 -17.87
CA SER A 293 0.38 -3.06 -17.69
C SER A 293 1.77 -3.40 -18.21
N ARG A 294 2.67 -2.40 -18.27
CA ARG A 294 4.09 -2.62 -18.64
C ARG A 294 4.79 -3.66 -17.77
N ARG A 295 4.41 -3.79 -16.50
CA ARG A 295 5.00 -4.79 -15.58
C ARG A 295 4.30 -6.14 -15.69
N GLY A 296 2.99 -6.12 -15.91
CA GLY A 296 2.15 -7.30 -15.99
C GLY A 296 1.91 -7.94 -14.62
N GLY A 297 0.74 -8.53 -14.42
CA GLY A 297 0.43 -9.27 -13.20
C GLY A 297 -0.64 -10.32 -13.38
N GLU A 298 -0.55 -11.37 -12.57
CA GLU A 298 -1.41 -12.54 -12.65
C GLU A 298 -2.26 -12.64 -11.37
N LEU A 299 -3.55 -12.90 -11.54
CA LEU A 299 -4.49 -13.05 -10.44
C LEU A 299 -5.38 -14.27 -10.70
N ASP A 300 -5.56 -15.13 -9.70
CA ASP A 300 -6.63 -16.13 -9.72
C ASP A 300 -7.81 -15.60 -8.90
N ILE A 301 -9.00 -15.65 -9.49
CA ILE A 301 -10.23 -15.08 -8.96
C ILE A 301 -11.22 -16.20 -8.69
N SER A 302 -11.69 -16.29 -7.45
CA SER A 302 -12.73 -17.24 -7.03
C SER A 302 -13.91 -16.49 -6.40
N LEU A 303 -15.08 -16.59 -7.02
CA LEU A 303 -16.32 -16.03 -6.47
C LEU A 303 -16.97 -17.02 -5.52
N ARG A 304 -17.14 -16.59 -4.27
CA ARG A 304 -17.67 -17.41 -3.20
C ARG A 304 -19.20 -17.32 -3.11
N PRO A 305 -19.88 -18.39 -2.64
CA PRO A 305 -21.34 -18.39 -2.45
C PRO A 305 -21.86 -17.34 -1.47
N ASP A 306 -21.03 -16.85 -0.56
CA ASP A 306 -21.38 -15.84 0.45
C ASP A 306 -21.25 -14.39 -0.05
N GLY A 307 -21.12 -14.18 -1.36
CA GLY A 307 -21.06 -12.85 -1.97
C GLY A 307 -19.70 -12.17 -1.82
N ARG A 308 -18.63 -12.94 -1.60
CA ARG A 308 -17.25 -12.46 -1.49
C ARG A 308 -16.40 -12.98 -2.65
N VAL A 309 -15.25 -12.34 -2.86
CA VAL A 309 -14.29 -12.75 -3.87
C VAL A 309 -12.93 -12.98 -3.23
N ASP A 310 -12.38 -14.14 -3.52
CA ASP A 310 -11.03 -14.50 -3.17
C ASP A 310 -10.14 -14.12 -4.37
N ILE A 311 -9.09 -13.34 -4.10
CA ILE A 311 -8.11 -12.89 -5.09
C ILE A 311 -6.76 -13.46 -4.67
N LYS A 312 -6.25 -14.42 -5.43
CA LYS A 312 -4.94 -15.04 -5.20
C LYS A 312 -3.88 -14.41 -6.09
N GLY A 313 -2.70 -14.19 -5.52
CA GLY A 313 -1.51 -13.78 -6.28
C GLY A 313 -0.22 -14.25 -5.62
N GLY A 314 0.83 -14.35 -6.44
CA GLY A 314 2.21 -14.53 -5.96
C GLY A 314 2.79 -13.23 -5.43
N ALA A 315 3.89 -13.33 -4.68
CA ALA A 315 4.71 -12.17 -4.33
C ALA A 315 6.20 -12.53 -4.26
N VAL A 316 7.04 -11.62 -4.74
CA VAL A 316 8.49 -11.73 -4.72
C VAL A 316 9.07 -10.57 -3.92
N ILE A 317 9.84 -10.88 -2.88
CA ILE A 317 10.51 -9.86 -2.07
C ILE A 317 11.86 -9.56 -2.72
N VAL A 318 12.01 -8.36 -3.27
CA VAL A 318 13.18 -7.94 -4.07
C VAL A 318 14.21 -7.15 -3.26
N LEU A 319 13.79 -6.53 -2.15
CA LEU A 319 14.68 -5.79 -1.26
C LEU A 319 14.28 -6.02 0.19
N GLU A 320 15.29 -6.10 1.06
CA GLU A 320 15.17 -6.12 2.52
C GLU A 320 16.24 -5.22 3.10
N GLY A 321 15.86 -4.35 4.03
CA GLY A 321 16.77 -3.38 4.61
C GLY A 321 16.25 -2.79 5.92
N THR A 322 16.92 -1.72 6.35
CA THR A 322 16.54 -0.94 7.53
C THR A 322 16.58 0.53 7.16
N LEU A 323 15.44 1.20 7.26
CA LEU A 323 15.36 2.64 7.11
C LEU A 323 15.91 3.31 8.36
N THR A 324 16.71 4.36 8.16
CA THR A 324 17.27 5.17 9.24
C THR A 324 16.93 6.63 9.05
N ALA A 325 16.38 7.24 10.11
CA ALA A 325 16.15 8.67 10.25
C ALA A 325 16.74 9.13 11.60
#